data_AF-A0AAT9HNM0-F1
#
_entry.id   AF-A0AAT9HNM0-F1
#
_cell.length_a   1.000
_cell.length_b   1.000
_cell.length_c   1.000
_cell.angle_alpha   90.00
_cell.angle_beta   90.00
_cell.angle_gamma   90.00
#
_symmetry.space_group_name_H-M   'P 1'
#
loop_
_entity.id
_entity.type
_entity.pdbx_description
1 polymer ?
#
loop_
_entity_poly.entity_id
_entity_poly.type
_entity_poly.pdbx_seq_one_letter_code
_entity_poly.pdbx_strand_id
1 'polypeptide(L)'
;MAEDVELADSVSMAMLLVMETLAPTERAVFVLREVFDVGYDEIAEAVDKSPAAVRQIAHRARAHVAARRPRGVVSSAETRNALDAFRRAVETGEVQGLLDVLAPDVVLLGDGGGIKQAVLNPVVGADRVARLLYGGMGRLTAEVSLRPAEVNGHPALIIRLDGALDTVLAVRFDDGLISGLYAVRNPEKLSRMADETALRR
;
A
#
# COMPACT_ATOMS: atom_id res chain seq x y z
N MET A 1 -9.32 -13.20 27.05
CA MET A 1 -7.86 -13.16 26.87
C MET A 1 -7.48 -14.05 25.70
N ALA A 2 -7.79 -13.61 24.48
CA ALA A 2 -7.40 -14.25 23.22
C ALA A 2 -7.53 -13.31 22.01
N GLU A 3 -7.79 -12.01 22.21
CA GLU A 3 -8.01 -11.05 21.11
C GLU A 3 -6.83 -10.07 20.90
N ASP A 4 -5.89 -9.97 21.83
CA ASP A 4 -4.78 -9.00 21.77
C ASP A 4 -3.44 -9.57 21.25
N VAL A 5 -3.41 -10.79 20.72
CA VAL A 5 -2.16 -11.43 20.24
C VAL A 5 -2.07 -11.58 18.71
N GLU A 6 -3.14 -11.30 17.95
CA GLU A 6 -3.07 -11.29 16.47
C GLU A 6 -2.55 -9.96 15.88
N LEU A 7 -2.31 -8.93 16.71
CA LEU A 7 -1.86 -7.60 16.24
C LEU A 7 -0.34 -7.50 15.96
N ALA A 8 0.43 -8.56 16.23
CA ALA A 8 1.88 -8.55 16.02
C ALA A 8 2.33 -9.03 14.62
N ASP A 9 1.42 -9.51 13.75
CA ASP A 9 1.81 -9.97 12.42
C ASP A 9 1.39 -8.98 11.33
N SER A 10 2.39 -8.21 10.89
CA SER A 10 2.41 -7.28 9.74
C SER A 10 1.65 -5.96 9.91
N VAL A 11 2.40 -4.85 9.89
CA VAL A 11 1.82 -3.53 9.64
C VAL A 11 1.37 -3.50 8.18
N SER A 12 0.06 -3.42 7.95
CA SER A 12 -0.56 -3.28 6.63
C SER A 12 0.15 -2.23 5.76
N MET A 13 0.34 -2.50 4.47
CA MET A 13 0.85 -1.49 3.52
C MET A 13 -0.03 -0.24 3.49
N ALA A 14 -1.36 -0.39 3.59
CA ALA A 14 -2.27 0.75 3.68
C ALA A 14 -2.00 1.55 4.97
N MET A 15 -1.75 0.88 6.09
CA MET A 15 -1.39 1.54 7.34
C MET A 15 -0.03 2.25 7.25
N LEU A 16 0.99 1.62 6.64
CA LEU A 16 2.30 2.23 6.40
C LEU A 16 2.17 3.50 5.54
N LEU A 17 1.42 3.45 4.44
CA LEU A 17 1.18 4.60 3.57
C LEU A 17 0.44 5.73 4.29
N VAL A 18 -0.54 5.38 5.12
CA VAL A 18 -1.24 6.37 5.95
C VAL A 18 -0.27 6.98 6.96
N MET A 19 0.59 6.19 7.60
CA MET A 19 1.62 6.69 8.51
C MET A 19 2.70 7.53 7.81
N GLU A 20 3.02 7.28 6.54
CA GLU A 20 3.92 8.12 5.74
C GLU A 20 3.36 9.54 5.55
N THR A 21 2.03 9.70 5.57
CA THR A 21 1.39 11.03 5.48
C THR A 21 1.35 11.81 6.80
N LEU A 22 1.76 11.21 7.92
CA LEU A 22 1.88 11.87 9.22
C LEU A 22 3.23 12.59 9.34
N ALA A 23 3.25 13.72 10.05
CA ALA A 23 4.51 14.35 10.45
C ALA A 23 5.32 13.39 11.36
N PRO A 24 6.67 13.48 11.40
CA PRO A 24 7.49 12.54 12.15
C PRO A 24 7.07 12.36 13.62
N THR A 25 6.76 13.45 14.31
CA THR A 25 6.29 13.41 15.70
C THR A 25 4.91 12.80 15.84
N GLU A 26 4.00 13.06 14.89
CA GLU A 26 2.66 12.46 14.91
C GLU A 26 2.72 10.95 14.75
N ARG A 27 3.58 10.48 13.82
CA ARG A 27 3.83 9.05 13.62
C ARG A 27 4.42 8.41 14.86
N ALA A 28 5.42 9.03 15.50
CA ALA A 28 6.01 8.50 16.73
C ALA A 28 4.97 8.40 17.87
N VAL A 29 4.22 9.47 18.12
CA VAL A 29 3.16 9.49 19.14
C VAL A 29 2.07 8.46 18.84
N PHE A 30 1.66 8.34 17.58
CA PHE A 30 0.65 7.36 17.17
C PHE A 30 1.15 5.92 17.40
N VAL A 31 2.36 5.59 16.96
CA VAL A 31 2.89 4.22 17.10
C VAL A 31 3.07 3.85 18.58
N LEU A 32 3.72 4.72 19.36
CA LEU A 32 3.93 4.47 20.79
C LEU A 32 2.60 4.33 21.54
N ARG A 33 1.60 5.15 21.23
CA ARG A 33 0.32 5.12 21.92
C ARG A 33 -0.62 4.00 21.46
N GLU A 34 -0.74 3.79 20.16
CA GLU A 34 -1.80 2.92 19.59
C GLU A 34 -1.31 1.50 19.32
N VAL A 35 -0.01 1.30 19.10
CA VAL A 35 0.56 -0.04 18.84
C VAL A 35 1.19 -0.63 20.09
N PHE A 36 1.89 0.21 20.87
CA PHE A 36 2.63 -0.24 22.06
C PHE A 36 1.95 0.14 23.39
N ASP A 37 0.80 0.81 23.35
CA ASP A 37 0.04 1.29 24.52
C ASP A 37 0.86 2.07 25.56
N VAL A 38 1.92 2.78 25.12
CA VAL A 38 2.76 3.60 26.00
C VAL A 38 1.95 4.76 26.58
N GLY A 39 2.18 5.08 27.86
CA GLY A 39 1.50 6.16 28.55
C GLY A 39 1.82 7.55 27.97
N TYR A 40 0.87 8.48 28.01
CA TYR A 40 1.06 9.83 27.48
C TYR A 40 2.22 10.60 28.12
N ASP A 41 2.48 10.37 29.41
CA ASP A 41 3.53 11.05 30.15
C ASP A 41 4.92 10.54 29.72
N GLU A 42 5.06 9.23 29.51
CA GLU A 42 6.30 8.61 29.02
C GLU A 42 6.58 8.99 27.55
N ILE A 43 5.54 9.05 26.71
CA ILE A 43 5.69 9.57 25.34
C ILE A 43 6.12 11.04 25.36
N ALA A 44 5.55 11.84 26.27
CA ALA A 44 5.85 13.26 26.40
C ALA A 44 7.32 13.51 26.75
N GLU A 45 7.89 12.71 27.65
CA GLU A 45 9.33 12.70 27.94
C GLU A 45 10.15 12.29 26.70
N ALA A 46 9.75 11.23 26.00
CA ALA A 46 10.48 10.73 24.84
C ALA A 46 10.50 11.69 23.64
N VAL A 47 9.43 12.48 23.44
CA VAL A 47 9.29 13.40 22.29
C VAL A 47 9.51 14.87 22.63
N ASP A 48 9.98 15.16 23.86
CA ASP A 48 10.24 16.50 24.40
C ASP A 48 9.02 17.44 24.24
N LYS A 49 7.87 17.02 24.78
CA LYS A 49 6.61 17.76 24.76
C LYS A 49 5.87 17.67 26.08
N SER A 50 4.85 18.50 26.26
CA SER A 50 3.93 18.34 27.40
C SER A 50 2.95 17.18 27.15
N PRO A 51 2.48 16.49 28.21
CA PRO A 51 1.45 15.45 28.07
C PRO A 51 0.18 15.94 27.37
N ALA A 52 -0.21 17.20 27.58
CA ALA A 52 -1.33 17.82 26.90
C ALA A 52 -1.10 17.93 25.38
N ALA A 53 0.11 18.33 24.96
CA ALA A 53 0.47 18.38 23.54
C ALA A 53 0.49 16.99 22.92
N VAL A 54 1.02 15.98 23.62
CA VAL A 54 1.01 14.59 23.13
C VAL A 54 -0.42 14.07 22.96
N ARG A 55 -1.34 14.32 23.90
CA ARG A 55 -2.75 13.92 23.76
C ARG A 55 -3.40 14.55 22.52
N GLN A 56 -3.12 15.83 22.27
CA GLN A 56 -3.64 16.52 21.09
C GLN A 56 -3.05 15.95 19.78
N ILE A 57 -1.75 15.65 19.78
CA ILE A 57 -1.06 15.01 18.65
C ILE A 57 -1.64 13.61 18.39
N ALA A 58 -1.81 12.80 19.43
CA ALA A 58 -2.39 11.46 19.33
C ALA A 58 -3.80 11.50 18.74
N HIS A 59 -4.64 12.42 19.24
CA HIS A 59 -5.99 12.61 18.70
C HIS A 59 -5.96 12.98 17.21
N ARG A 60 -5.11 13.95 16.82
CA ARG A 60 -4.98 14.38 15.42
C ARG A 60 -4.47 13.27 14.53
N ALA A 61 -3.46 12.53 14.97
CA ALA A 61 -2.91 11.38 14.25
C ALA A 61 -3.97 10.28 14.08
N ARG A 62 -4.73 9.95 15.13
CA ARG A 62 -5.84 8.98 15.06
C ARG A 62 -6.92 9.40 14.07
N ALA A 63 -7.34 10.66 14.09
CA ALA A 63 -8.32 11.18 13.14
C ALA A 63 -7.81 11.10 11.69
N HIS A 64 -6.54 11.44 11.47
CA HIS A 64 -5.90 11.37 10.15
C HIS A 64 -5.78 9.95 9.61
N VAL A 65 -5.51 8.98 10.51
CA VAL A 65 -5.47 7.55 10.18
C VAL A 65 -6.87 7.01 9.90
N ALA A 66 -7.84 7.31 10.77
CA ALA A 66 -9.22 6.85 10.64
C ALA A 66 -9.87 7.32 9.33
N ALA A 67 -9.59 8.55 8.90
CA ALA A 67 -10.07 9.09 7.63
C ALA A 67 -9.60 8.31 6.39
N ARG A 68 -8.54 7.51 6.52
CA ARG A 68 -7.89 6.78 5.41
C ARG A 68 -7.94 5.25 5.56
N ARG A 69 -8.54 4.74 6.65
CA ARG A 69 -8.75 3.30 6.89
C ARG A 69 -9.57 2.66 5.75
N PRO A 70 -9.31 1.40 5.36
CA PRO A 70 -10.16 0.67 4.42
C PRO A 70 -11.62 0.69 4.84
N ARG A 71 -12.54 0.90 3.89
CA ARG A 71 -13.97 1.09 4.18
C ARG A 71 -14.77 -0.21 4.29
N GLY A 72 -14.12 -1.37 4.16
CA GLY A 72 -14.75 -2.67 4.37
C GLY A 72 -13.75 -3.79 4.54
N VAL A 73 -14.18 -4.90 5.13
CA VAL A 73 -13.43 -6.16 5.16
C VAL A 73 -13.86 -6.96 3.93
N VAL A 74 -13.08 -6.89 2.86
CA VAL A 74 -13.29 -7.72 1.66
C VAL A 74 -12.79 -9.13 1.96
N SER A 75 -13.50 -10.17 1.52
CA SER A 75 -13.03 -11.54 1.75
C SER A 75 -11.72 -11.80 0.98
N SER A 76 -10.88 -12.70 1.51
CA SER A 76 -9.63 -13.08 0.84
C SER A 76 -9.87 -13.70 -0.55
N ALA A 77 -11.04 -14.33 -0.76
CA ALA A 77 -11.42 -14.93 -2.04
C ALA A 77 -11.77 -13.86 -3.09
N GLU A 78 -12.60 -12.87 -2.73
CA GLU A 78 -12.95 -11.76 -3.63
C GLU A 78 -11.71 -10.95 -4.02
N THR A 79 -10.83 -10.71 -3.04
CA THR A 79 -9.55 -10.02 -3.25
C THR A 79 -8.67 -10.75 -4.26
N ARG A 80 -8.52 -12.07 -4.13
CA ARG A 80 -7.75 -12.89 -5.09
C ARG A 80 -8.38 -12.85 -6.49
N ASN A 81 -9.70 -12.99 -6.57
CA ASN A 81 -10.42 -12.97 -7.86
C ASN A 81 -10.26 -11.64 -8.58
N ALA A 82 -10.39 -10.52 -7.86
CA ALA A 82 -10.24 -9.19 -8.41
C ALA A 82 -8.77 -8.90 -8.82
N LEU A 83 -7.79 -9.36 -8.03
CA LEU A 83 -6.37 -9.28 -8.40
C LEU A 83 -6.06 -10.11 -9.67
N ASP A 84 -6.61 -11.31 -9.78
CA ASP A 84 -6.45 -12.18 -10.95
C ASP A 84 -7.12 -11.61 -12.20
N ALA A 85 -8.28 -10.98 -12.04
CA ALA A 85 -8.96 -10.25 -13.12
C ALA A 85 -8.12 -9.04 -13.58
N PHE A 86 -7.62 -8.24 -12.63
CA PHE A 86 -6.74 -7.12 -12.92
C PHE A 86 -5.44 -7.57 -13.63
N ARG A 87 -4.76 -8.61 -13.12
CA ARG A 87 -3.55 -9.15 -13.76
C ARG A 87 -3.84 -9.54 -15.23
N ARG A 88 -4.91 -10.31 -15.46
CA ARG A 88 -5.29 -10.74 -16.81
C ARG A 88 -5.57 -9.56 -17.72
N ALA A 89 -6.34 -8.57 -17.26
CA ALA A 89 -6.64 -7.38 -18.04
C ALA A 89 -5.38 -6.57 -18.41
N VAL A 90 -4.40 -6.48 -17.51
CA VAL A 90 -3.10 -5.84 -17.80
C VAL A 90 -2.28 -6.64 -18.81
N GLU A 91 -2.22 -7.97 -18.66
CA GLU A 91 -1.48 -8.87 -19.55
C GLU A 91 -2.06 -8.93 -20.97
N THR A 92 -3.39 -8.95 -21.09
CA THR A 92 -4.08 -9.04 -22.38
C THR A 92 -4.33 -7.67 -23.02
N GLY A 93 -4.17 -6.59 -22.26
CA GLY A 93 -4.53 -5.24 -22.70
C GLY A 93 -6.04 -5.01 -22.80
N GLU A 94 -6.86 -5.79 -22.09
CA GLU A 94 -8.32 -5.65 -22.08
C GLU A 94 -8.75 -4.46 -21.23
N VAL A 95 -8.93 -3.30 -21.88
CA VAL A 95 -9.27 -2.04 -21.20
C VAL A 95 -10.58 -2.14 -20.42
N GLN A 96 -11.60 -2.80 -20.98
CA GLN A 96 -12.90 -2.95 -20.30
C GLN A 96 -12.77 -3.79 -19.02
N GLY A 97 -12.09 -4.94 -19.09
CA GLY A 97 -11.84 -5.78 -17.92
C GLY A 97 -11.03 -5.06 -16.84
N LEU A 98 -10.19 -4.10 -17.21
CA LEU A 98 -9.50 -3.25 -16.24
C LEU A 98 -10.44 -2.23 -15.59
N LEU A 99 -11.33 -1.60 -16.36
CA LEU A 99 -12.32 -0.65 -15.83
C LEU A 99 -13.32 -1.34 -14.89
N ASP A 100 -13.69 -2.58 -15.18
CA ASP A 100 -14.66 -3.34 -14.38
C ASP A 100 -14.16 -3.67 -12.96
N VAL A 101 -12.84 -3.69 -12.75
CA VAL A 101 -12.22 -3.99 -11.45
C VAL A 101 -11.67 -2.76 -10.72
N LEU A 102 -11.65 -1.60 -11.37
CA LEU A 102 -11.16 -0.34 -10.78
C LEU A 102 -12.31 0.43 -10.13
N ALA A 103 -12.06 0.98 -8.93
CA ALA A 103 -12.96 1.95 -8.35
C ALA A 103 -12.97 3.24 -9.19
N PRO A 104 -14.12 3.96 -9.30
CA PRO A 104 -14.20 5.18 -10.10
C PRO A 104 -13.16 6.25 -9.71
N ASP A 105 -12.84 6.33 -8.42
CA ASP A 105 -11.89 7.26 -7.81
C ASP A 105 -10.53 6.63 -7.49
N VAL A 106 -10.19 5.49 -8.11
CA VAL A 106 -8.90 4.81 -7.91
C VAL A 106 -7.72 5.77 -8.02
N VAL A 107 -6.75 5.60 -7.12
CA VAL A 107 -5.52 6.39 -7.12
C VAL A 107 -4.34 5.51 -7.47
N LEU A 108 -3.55 5.93 -8.45
CA LEU A 108 -2.24 5.34 -8.74
C LEU A 108 -1.13 6.30 -8.30
N LEU A 109 -0.17 5.78 -7.53
CA LEU A 109 1.03 6.48 -7.10
C LEU A 109 2.27 5.61 -7.35
N GLY A 110 3.38 6.23 -7.72
CA GLY A 110 4.66 5.55 -7.90
C GLY A 110 5.75 6.12 -7.00
N ASP A 111 6.61 5.25 -6.49
CA ASP A 111 7.83 5.61 -5.77
C ASP A 111 9.05 5.05 -6.52
N GLY A 112 9.82 5.95 -7.14
CA GLY A 112 11.09 5.63 -7.79
C GLY A 112 12.32 5.96 -6.96
N GLY A 113 12.16 6.53 -5.77
CA GLY A 113 13.27 7.01 -4.92
C GLY A 113 14.11 8.14 -5.53
N GLY A 114 13.64 8.79 -6.61
CA GLY A 114 14.45 9.70 -7.41
C GLY A 114 15.48 9.00 -8.33
N ILE A 115 15.57 7.67 -8.28
CA ILE A 115 16.51 6.84 -9.05
C ILE A 115 15.85 6.30 -10.32
N LYS A 116 14.58 5.87 -10.20
CA LYS A 116 13.76 5.36 -11.31
C LYS A 116 12.65 6.35 -11.65
N GLN A 117 12.24 6.38 -12.92
CA GLN A 117 11.02 7.10 -13.29
C GLN A 117 9.80 6.44 -12.63
N ALA A 118 8.98 7.27 -11.99
CA ALA A 118 7.78 6.83 -11.30
C ALA A 118 6.67 7.89 -11.41
N VAL A 119 5.45 7.48 -11.09
CA VAL A 119 4.27 8.34 -11.09
C VAL A 119 4.25 9.16 -9.79
N LEU A 120 5.08 10.20 -9.73
CA LEU A 120 5.28 11.02 -8.52
C LEU A 120 4.04 11.84 -8.15
N ASN A 121 3.26 12.24 -9.15
CA ASN A 121 1.99 12.93 -8.96
C ASN A 121 0.85 11.91 -9.01
N PRO A 122 -0.02 11.85 -7.98
CA PRO A 122 -1.14 10.91 -7.95
C PRO A 122 -2.01 11.02 -9.21
N VAL A 123 -2.25 9.90 -9.87
CA VAL A 123 -3.22 9.80 -10.96
C VAL A 123 -4.52 9.29 -10.38
N VAL A 124 -5.56 10.11 -10.45
CA VAL A 124 -6.87 9.82 -9.88
C VAL A 124 -7.87 9.54 -11.01
N GLY A 125 -8.62 8.46 -10.87
CA GLY A 125 -9.76 8.09 -11.71
C GLY A 125 -9.49 6.90 -12.62
N ALA A 126 -10.47 6.00 -12.71
CA ALA A 126 -10.37 4.72 -13.42
C ALA A 126 -9.88 4.88 -14.87
N ASP A 127 -10.47 5.77 -15.66
CA ASP A 127 -10.08 5.98 -17.06
C ASP A 127 -8.63 6.46 -17.22
N ARG A 128 -8.17 7.34 -16.32
CA ARG A 128 -6.81 7.89 -16.40
C ARG A 128 -5.78 6.84 -16.01
N VAL A 129 -6.07 6.07 -14.96
CA VAL A 129 -5.25 4.95 -14.52
C VAL A 129 -5.19 3.86 -15.60
N ALA A 130 -6.33 3.49 -16.18
CA ALA A 130 -6.40 2.48 -17.24
C ALA A 130 -5.56 2.87 -18.47
N ARG A 131 -5.70 4.10 -18.96
CA ARG A 131 -4.91 4.62 -20.07
C ARG A 131 -3.42 4.64 -19.76
N LEU A 132 -3.03 4.99 -18.54
CA LEU A 132 -1.63 5.02 -18.13
C LEU A 132 -1.03 3.61 -18.11
N LEU A 133 -1.73 2.64 -17.52
CA LEU A 133 -1.27 1.25 -17.46
C LEU A 133 -1.14 0.65 -18.87
N TYR A 134 -2.15 0.85 -19.72
CA TYR A 134 -2.14 0.38 -21.10
C TYR A 134 -1.02 1.03 -21.92
N GLY A 135 -0.90 2.36 -21.86
CA GLY A 135 0.14 3.10 -22.57
C GLY A 135 1.56 2.79 -22.09
N GLY A 136 1.72 2.45 -20.80
CA GLY A 136 2.99 1.99 -20.24
C GLY A 136 3.39 0.61 -20.75
N MET A 137 2.47 -0.36 -20.66
CA MET A 137 2.71 -1.73 -21.11
C MET A 137 3.02 -1.83 -22.60
N GLY A 138 2.29 -1.10 -23.45
CA GLY A 138 2.51 -1.10 -24.89
C GLY A 138 3.85 -0.50 -25.35
N ARG A 139 4.60 0.15 -24.45
CA ARG A 139 5.92 0.73 -24.73
C ARG A 139 7.09 -0.15 -24.26
N LEU A 140 6.80 -1.23 -23.54
CA LEU A 140 7.82 -2.14 -23.06
C LEU A 140 8.25 -3.08 -24.19
N THR A 141 9.56 -3.14 -24.43
CA THR A 141 10.18 -4.10 -25.37
C THR A 141 10.72 -5.34 -24.65
N ALA A 142 10.75 -5.30 -23.32
CA ALA A 142 11.22 -6.38 -22.46
C ALA A 142 10.13 -7.45 -22.27
N GLU A 143 10.54 -8.67 -21.94
CA GLU A 143 9.60 -9.70 -21.49
C GLU A 143 9.03 -9.29 -20.14
N VAL A 144 7.71 -9.13 -20.07
CA VAL A 144 7.02 -8.72 -18.84
C VAL A 144 6.38 -9.95 -18.19
N SER A 145 6.69 -10.19 -16.92
CA SER A 145 6.00 -11.20 -16.11
C SER A 145 5.37 -10.56 -14.88
N LEU A 146 4.11 -10.89 -14.61
CA LEU A 146 3.35 -10.44 -13.46
C LEU A 146 3.04 -11.63 -12.56
N ARG A 147 3.51 -11.60 -11.32
CA ARG A 147 3.26 -12.67 -10.35
C ARG A 147 2.51 -12.14 -9.12
N PRO A 148 1.39 -12.77 -8.72
CA PRO A 148 0.78 -12.50 -7.44
C PRO A 148 1.76 -12.74 -6.29
N ALA A 149 1.69 -11.87 -5.30
CA ALA A 149 2.41 -12.00 -4.04
C ALA A 149 1.58 -11.36 -2.91
N GLU A 150 1.99 -11.61 -1.67
CA GLU A 150 1.57 -10.81 -0.54
C GLU A 150 2.76 -9.98 -0.04
N VAL A 151 2.54 -8.68 0.16
CA VAL A 151 3.53 -7.75 0.69
C VAL A 151 2.90 -7.05 1.89
N ASN A 152 3.51 -7.23 3.06
CA ASN A 152 2.99 -6.72 4.34
C ASN A 152 1.53 -7.13 4.59
N GLY A 153 1.20 -8.40 4.31
CA GLY A 153 -0.15 -8.95 4.48
C GLY A 153 -1.19 -8.46 3.47
N HIS A 154 -0.77 -7.81 2.38
CA HIS A 154 -1.67 -7.24 1.37
C HIS A 154 -1.36 -7.80 -0.02
N PRO A 155 -2.37 -7.96 -0.88
CA PRO A 155 -2.17 -8.45 -2.23
C PRO A 155 -1.31 -7.47 -3.04
N ALA A 156 -0.37 -8.04 -3.78
CA ALA A 156 0.52 -7.31 -4.65
C ALA A 156 0.77 -8.07 -5.95
N LEU A 157 1.27 -7.35 -6.95
CA LEU A 157 1.87 -7.94 -8.15
C LEU A 157 3.35 -7.61 -8.18
N ILE A 158 4.18 -8.64 -8.29
CA ILE A 158 5.59 -8.54 -8.61
C ILE A 158 5.71 -8.48 -10.13
N ILE A 159 6.20 -7.35 -10.64
CA ILE A 159 6.44 -7.13 -12.06
C ILE A 159 7.94 -7.28 -12.31
N ARG A 160 8.29 -8.20 -13.20
CA ARG A 160 9.66 -8.39 -13.67
C ARG A 160 9.77 -8.05 -15.14
N LEU A 161 10.87 -7.39 -15.50
CA LEU A 161 11.27 -7.10 -16.87
C LEU A 161 12.54 -7.88 -17.16
N ASP A 162 12.51 -8.73 -18.20
CA ASP A 162 13.62 -9.63 -18.55
C ASP A 162 14.11 -10.46 -17.33
N GLY A 163 13.17 -10.91 -16.50
CA GLY A 163 13.43 -11.68 -15.28
C GLY A 163 13.89 -10.87 -14.05
N ALA A 164 14.30 -9.61 -14.22
CA ALA A 164 14.72 -8.74 -13.12
C ALA A 164 13.52 -8.08 -12.43
N LEU A 165 13.55 -7.98 -11.09
CA LEU A 165 12.53 -7.25 -10.32
C LEU A 165 12.56 -5.76 -10.70
N ASP A 166 11.49 -5.27 -11.32
CA ASP A 166 11.37 -3.87 -11.73
C ASP A 166 10.39 -3.09 -10.83
N THR A 167 9.23 -3.68 -10.55
CA THR A 167 8.16 -3.01 -9.80
C THR A 167 7.48 -3.98 -8.85
N VAL A 168 7.15 -3.49 -7.65
CA VAL A 168 6.19 -4.12 -6.74
C VAL A 168 4.95 -3.23 -6.70
N LEU A 169 3.85 -3.75 -7.18
CA LEU A 169 2.57 -3.06 -7.24
C LEU A 169 1.70 -3.54 -6.08
N ALA A 170 1.66 -2.79 -4.98
CA ALA A 170 0.73 -3.06 -3.90
C ALA A 170 -0.67 -2.59 -4.28
N VAL A 171 -1.67 -3.43 -4.05
CA VAL A 171 -3.05 -3.21 -4.49
C VAL A 171 -3.95 -3.07 -3.28
N ARG A 172 -4.72 -1.98 -3.25
CA ARG A 172 -5.74 -1.72 -2.23
C ARG A 172 -7.11 -2.02 -2.80
N PHE A 173 -7.91 -2.73 -2.02
CA PHE A 173 -9.30 -3.04 -2.34
C PHE A 173 -10.24 -2.34 -1.35
N ASP A 174 -11.32 -1.79 -1.86
CA ASP A 174 -12.47 -1.32 -1.08
C ASP A 174 -13.73 -1.76 -1.84
N ASP A 175 -14.70 -2.35 -1.13
CA ASP A 175 -15.98 -2.82 -1.71
C ASP A 175 -15.84 -3.75 -2.93
N GLY A 176 -14.79 -4.59 -2.94
CA GLY A 176 -14.51 -5.54 -4.03
C GLY A 176 -13.85 -4.92 -5.27
N LEU A 177 -13.60 -3.62 -5.28
CA LEU A 177 -12.92 -2.90 -6.36
C LEU A 177 -11.53 -2.44 -5.93
N ILE A 178 -10.64 -2.26 -6.91
CA ILE A 178 -9.31 -1.70 -6.68
C ILE A 178 -9.43 -0.19 -6.51
N SER A 179 -9.21 0.28 -5.28
CA SER A 179 -9.25 1.70 -4.93
C SER A 179 -7.86 2.36 -4.90
N GLY A 180 -6.79 1.58 -4.87
CA GLY A 180 -5.44 2.10 -4.83
C GLY A 180 -4.40 1.19 -5.48
N LEU A 181 -3.47 1.79 -6.20
CA LEU A 181 -2.34 1.15 -6.87
C LEU A 181 -1.06 1.87 -6.48
N TYR A 182 -0.15 1.19 -5.79
CA TYR A 182 1.10 1.76 -5.32
C TYR A 182 2.28 1.03 -5.96
N ALA A 183 2.90 1.67 -6.95
CA ALA A 183 4.00 1.12 -7.74
C ALA A 183 5.36 1.50 -7.12
N VAL A 184 5.98 0.58 -6.40
CA VAL A 184 7.32 0.76 -5.83
C VAL A 184 8.36 0.28 -6.85
N ARG A 185 9.15 1.22 -7.35
CA ARG A 185 10.28 1.02 -8.29
C ARG A 185 11.62 1.41 -7.70
N ASN A 186 11.64 2.00 -6.50
CA ASN A 186 12.85 2.41 -5.81
C ASN A 186 13.78 1.20 -5.56
N PRO A 187 14.95 1.12 -6.21
CA PRO A 187 15.85 -0.03 -6.08
C PRO A 187 16.33 -0.25 -4.64
N GLU A 188 16.47 0.82 -3.84
CA GLU A 188 16.88 0.70 -2.44
C GLU A 188 15.81 -0.02 -1.61
N LYS A 189 14.53 0.27 -1.86
CA LYS A 189 13.41 -0.42 -1.21
C LYS A 189 13.29 -1.86 -1.72
N LEU A 190 13.45 -2.07 -3.03
CA LEU A 190 13.32 -3.38 -3.67
C LEU A 190 14.48 -4.33 -3.36
N SER A 191 15.67 -3.83 -3.06
CA SER A 191 16.82 -4.67 -2.67
C SER A 191 16.55 -5.52 -1.43
N ARG A 192 15.61 -5.10 -0.57
CA ARG A 192 15.19 -5.82 0.63
C ARG A 192 14.12 -6.88 0.37
N MET A 193 13.65 -7.04 -0.86
CA MET A 193 12.62 -8.02 -1.24
C MET A 193 13.22 -9.31 -1.83
N ALA A 194 14.53 -9.51 -1.72
CA ALA A 194 15.20 -10.71 -2.21
C ALA A 194 14.87 -11.98 -1.39
N ASP A 195 14.40 -11.81 -0.15
CA ASP A 195 14.15 -12.91 0.77
C ASP A 195 12.64 -13.07 1.06
N GLU A 196 12.08 -14.20 0.61
CA GLU A 196 10.72 -14.61 0.97
C GLU A 196 10.69 -14.99 2.44
N THR A 197 10.06 -14.17 3.27
CA THR A 197 9.85 -14.50 4.68
C THR A 197 8.55 -15.29 4.79
N ALA A 198 8.65 -16.61 4.86
CA ALA A 198 7.49 -17.46 5.11
C ALA A 198 6.98 -17.20 6.54
N LEU A 199 5.86 -16.51 6.67
CA LEU A 199 5.13 -16.39 7.93
C LEU A 199 4.55 -17.78 8.24
N ARG A 200 5.09 -18.44 9.28
CA ARG A 200 4.52 -19.67 9.80
C ARG A 200 3.28 -19.32 10.62
N ARG A 201 2.14 -19.76 10.13
CA ARG A 201 0.84 -19.68 10.79
C ARG A 201 0.70 -20.77 11.86
#